data_AF-A0A366E2P1-F1
#
_entry.id   AF-A0A366E2P1-F1
#
_cell.length_a   1.000
_cell.length_b   1.000
_cell.length_c   1.000
_cell.angle_alpha   90.00
_cell.angle_beta   90.00
_cell.angle_gamma   90.00
#
_symmetry.space_group_name_H-M   'P 1'
#
loop_
_entity.id
_entity.type
_entity.pdbx_description
1 polymer ?
#
loop_
_entity_poly.entity_id
_entity_poly.type
_entity_poly.pdbx_seq_one_letter_code
_entity_poly.pdbx_strand_id
1 'polypeptide(L)'
;MTNETSLGVSEITDSSVGTWRADVLGAGFEQRTIPLGPDPDGEGDVVATLVRHTPDAGAPATETAVLYVHGFTDYFFQVHLAEHFAGRGHRFYALDLRKCGRSLRDGQSLHYVTDLAYYDEELNEALRIIREETGLPVLIVAHSTGGLVTSLWLDRLNRRAGSVASGVVGVVLNSPWLDLQGPSYYRTVGTPLIDALGRFRKTATLPGAEISTYGHSLHKDAAGEWDYNLDWKPLAGAPIRFGWLRAIRRGHFRLHQGLDIGVPALLLRSRLTKFMRQYGPAADVADTVLDVKQIQRWAGCLGDRTNIVPIENARHDVFLSAPEVRAKAFEELDSWLDWLAEYRRKSPEAGA
;
A
#
# COMPACT_ATOMS: atom_id res chain seq x y z
N MET A 1 -0.78 -22.23 31.83
CA MET A 1 0.11 -21.11 32.20
C MET A 1 0.34 -20.32 30.94
N THR A 2 -0.47 -19.30 30.74
CA THR A 2 -0.50 -18.43 29.57
C THR A 2 0.49 -17.30 29.82
N ASN A 3 1.52 -17.19 28.97
CA ASN A 3 2.38 -16.02 28.96
C ASN A 3 1.60 -14.86 28.34
N GLU A 4 0.92 -14.10 29.19
CA GLU A 4 0.54 -12.73 28.89
C GLU A 4 1.82 -11.91 28.79
N THR A 5 2.22 -11.57 27.57
CA THR A 5 3.01 -10.36 27.33
C THR A 5 2.15 -9.48 26.46
N SER A 6 1.14 -8.88 27.10
CA SER A 6 0.44 -7.73 26.56
C SER A 6 1.51 -6.65 26.35
N LEU A 7 1.95 -6.47 25.11
CA LEU A 7 2.75 -5.31 24.73
C LEU A 7 1.82 -4.10 24.86
N GLY A 8 1.96 -3.42 26.00
CA GLY A 8 1.16 -2.26 26.33
C GLY A 8 1.20 -1.24 25.20
N VAL A 9 0.00 -0.84 24.77
CA VAL A 9 -0.21 0.37 23.99
C VAL A 9 0.31 1.53 24.86
N SER A 10 1.55 1.92 24.63
CA SER A 10 2.16 3.06 25.30
C SER A 10 1.28 4.28 25.05
N GLU A 11 0.79 4.90 26.12
CA GLU A 11 0.22 6.25 26.11
C GLU A 11 1.16 7.15 25.31
N ILE A 12 0.68 7.61 24.15
CA ILE A 12 1.37 8.64 23.37
C ILE A 12 1.11 9.94 24.12
N THR A 13 2.02 10.29 25.04
CA THR A 13 2.07 11.64 25.59
C THR A 13 2.41 12.61 24.46
N ASP A 14 1.76 13.78 24.45
CA ASP A 14 1.86 14.87 23.45
C ASP A 14 3.30 15.25 23.05
N SER A 15 4.29 14.96 23.91
CA SER A 15 5.72 15.23 23.67
C SER A 15 6.43 14.34 22.64
N SER A 16 5.81 13.27 22.12
CA SER A 16 6.43 12.39 21.11
C SER A 16 5.91 12.57 19.68
N VAL A 17 5.01 13.53 19.46
CA VAL A 17 4.47 13.81 18.12
C VAL A 17 5.56 14.45 17.26
N GLY A 18 5.76 13.91 16.06
CA GLY A 18 6.72 14.48 15.09
C GLY A 18 8.21 14.12 15.31
N THR A 19 8.55 13.26 16.28
CA THR A 19 9.93 12.78 16.50
C THR A 19 10.06 11.30 16.13
N TRP A 20 11.27 10.88 15.76
CA TRP A 20 11.59 9.46 15.52
C TRP A 20 11.78 8.73 16.84
N ARG A 21 11.22 7.52 16.94
CA ARG A 21 11.35 6.61 18.09
C ARG A 21 11.47 5.17 17.60
N ALA A 22 11.92 4.27 18.46
CA ALA A 22 11.97 2.84 18.15
C ALA A 22 10.60 2.31 17.67
N ASP A 23 10.63 1.43 16.67
CA ASP A 23 9.45 0.77 16.14
C ASP A 23 9.25 -0.64 16.72
N VAL A 24 8.02 -1.14 16.65
CA VAL A 24 7.67 -2.51 17.09
C VAL A 24 8.33 -3.61 16.24
N LEU A 25 8.83 -3.29 15.04
CA LEU A 25 9.61 -4.22 14.20
C LEU A 25 10.99 -4.54 14.80
N GLY A 26 11.43 -3.83 15.84
CA GLY A 26 12.66 -4.11 16.56
C GLY A 26 13.85 -3.29 16.05
N ALA A 27 15.05 -3.82 16.27
CA ALA A 27 16.30 -3.15 15.91
C ALA A 27 16.36 -2.86 14.40
N GLY A 28 16.90 -1.70 14.04
CA GLY A 28 16.96 -1.25 12.64
C GLY A 28 15.67 -0.59 12.14
N PHE A 29 14.65 -0.39 12.98
CA PHE A 29 13.44 0.32 12.61
C PHE A 29 13.05 1.41 13.60
N GLU A 30 12.65 2.55 13.05
CA GLU A 30 12.09 3.67 13.79
C GLU A 30 10.79 4.12 13.15
N GLN A 31 9.92 4.74 13.96
CA GLN A 31 8.66 5.30 13.52
C GLN A 31 8.52 6.76 13.96
N ARG A 32 7.75 7.52 13.20
CA ARG A 32 7.38 8.91 13.45
C ARG A 32 5.88 9.06 13.20
N THR A 33 5.17 9.54 14.21
CA THR A 33 3.73 9.88 14.07
C THR A 33 3.59 11.24 13.38
N ILE A 34 2.74 11.28 12.35
CA ILE A 34 2.34 12.47 11.60
C ILE A 34 0.94 12.86 12.07
N PRO A 35 0.77 13.97 12.81
CA PRO A 35 -0.56 14.46 13.18
C PRO A 35 -1.27 15.03 11.95
N LEU A 36 -2.52 14.61 11.72
CA LEU A 36 -3.37 15.08 10.61
C LEU A 36 -4.57 15.91 11.12
N GLY A 37 -4.72 16.02 12.45
CA GLY A 37 -5.80 16.75 13.08
C GLY A 37 -7.16 16.03 13.00
N PRO A 38 -8.27 16.77 13.05
CA PRO A 38 -9.61 16.19 13.08
C PRO A 38 -9.92 15.37 11.84
N ASP A 39 -10.46 14.17 12.07
CA ASP A 39 -10.88 13.25 11.02
C ASP A 39 -12.03 13.83 10.19
N PRO A 40 -11.87 13.98 8.87
CA PRO A 40 -12.95 14.38 7.99
C PRO A 40 -14.16 13.44 8.03
N ASP A 41 -13.97 12.18 8.45
CA ASP A 41 -15.03 11.19 8.64
C ASP A 41 -15.68 11.20 10.04
N GLY A 42 -15.21 12.07 10.94
CA GLY A 42 -15.81 12.32 12.25
C GLY A 42 -15.45 11.33 13.36
N GLU A 43 -14.39 10.53 13.20
CA GLU A 43 -13.93 9.56 14.20
C GLU A 43 -12.75 10.09 15.05
N GLY A 44 -12.89 11.32 15.57
CA GLY A 44 -11.89 11.97 16.43
C GLY A 44 -10.72 12.57 15.65
N ASP A 45 -9.53 12.63 16.24
CA ASP A 45 -8.31 13.03 15.55
C ASP A 45 -7.65 11.83 14.85
N VAL A 46 -7.11 12.06 13.67
CA VAL A 46 -6.37 11.07 12.88
C VAL A 46 -4.89 11.41 12.80
N VAL A 47 -4.10 10.35 12.67
CA VAL A 47 -2.67 10.43 12.42
C VAL A 47 -2.31 9.48 11.29
N ALA A 48 -1.13 9.66 10.69
CA ALA A 48 -0.44 8.59 9.98
C ALA A 48 0.88 8.26 10.71
N THR A 49 1.51 7.15 10.34
CA THR A 49 2.78 6.72 10.94
C THR A 49 3.76 6.40 9.83
N LEU A 50 4.86 7.15 9.78
CA LEU A 50 5.96 6.90 8.90
C LEU A 50 6.98 6.00 9.63
N VAL A 51 7.30 4.86 9.05
CA VAL A 51 8.33 3.94 9.53
C VAL A 51 9.54 4.09 8.63
N ARG A 52 10.75 4.06 9.19
CA ARG A 52 12.00 4.04 8.43
C ARG A 52 12.87 2.85 8.84
N HIS A 53 13.58 2.30 7.87
CA HIS A 53 14.65 1.36 8.11
C HIS A 53 15.97 2.12 8.34
N THR A 54 16.64 1.83 9.44
CA THR A 54 17.93 2.41 9.84
C THR A 54 19.03 1.34 9.69
N PRO A 55 19.58 1.14 8.48
CA PRO A 55 20.68 0.20 8.31
C PRO A 55 21.91 0.64 9.11
N ASP A 56 22.79 -0.30 9.44
CA ASP A 56 24.00 -0.04 10.21
C ASP A 56 24.79 1.17 9.67
N ALA A 57 25.28 1.98 10.60
CA ALA A 57 25.93 3.26 10.32
C ALA A 57 27.16 3.05 9.41
N GLY A 58 27.06 3.51 8.16
CA GLY A 58 28.19 3.51 7.23
C GLY A 58 27.85 3.18 5.78
N ALA A 59 26.66 2.63 5.49
CA ALA A 59 26.24 2.41 4.11
C ALA A 59 25.83 3.75 3.45
N PRO A 60 26.59 4.26 2.45
CA PRO A 60 26.14 5.41 1.68
C PRO A 60 24.87 5.03 0.93
N ALA A 61 23.80 5.81 1.08
CA ALA A 61 22.62 5.68 0.24
C ALA A 61 22.79 6.60 -0.95
N THR A 62 22.69 6.07 -2.15
CA THR A 62 23.20 6.75 -3.35
C THR A 62 22.18 6.89 -4.48
N GLU A 63 21.03 6.22 -4.42
CA GLU A 63 20.11 6.13 -5.56
C GLU A 63 18.81 6.92 -5.34
N THR A 64 17.95 6.45 -4.43
CA THR A 64 16.65 7.06 -4.11
C THR A 64 16.23 6.71 -2.68
N ALA A 65 15.29 7.48 -2.14
CA ALA A 65 14.45 7.00 -1.05
C ALA A 65 13.25 6.22 -1.60
N VAL A 66 12.70 5.30 -0.79
CA VAL A 66 11.51 4.51 -1.12
C VAL A 66 10.41 4.85 -0.13
N LEU A 67 9.19 5.08 -0.62
CA LEU A 67 7.99 5.19 0.20
C LEU A 67 7.04 4.05 -0.13
N TYR A 68 6.94 3.09 0.80
CA TYR A 68 5.99 1.97 0.70
C TYR A 68 4.60 2.34 1.24
N VAL A 69 3.55 2.01 0.49
CA VAL A 69 2.15 2.24 0.87
C VAL A 69 1.35 0.93 0.80
N HIS A 70 0.77 0.53 1.93
CA HIS A 70 0.11 -0.77 2.10
C HIS A 70 -1.30 -0.82 1.46
N GLY A 71 -1.87 -2.03 1.41
CA GLY A 71 -3.22 -2.30 0.90
C GLY A 71 -4.34 -2.20 1.95
N PHE A 72 -5.55 -2.60 1.57
CA PHE A 72 -6.66 -2.75 2.52
C PHE A 72 -6.48 -4.01 3.38
N THR A 73 -6.83 -3.95 4.67
CA THR A 73 -6.48 -4.98 5.66
C THR A 73 -4.97 -5.24 5.68
N ASP A 74 -4.19 -4.19 5.87
CA ASP A 74 -2.73 -4.28 5.82
C ASP A 74 -2.06 -3.15 6.57
N TYR A 75 -0.78 -3.34 6.87
CA TYR A 75 0.12 -2.33 7.40
C TYR A 75 1.56 -2.75 7.05
N PHE A 76 2.56 -1.90 7.29
CA PHE A 76 3.93 -2.32 7.03
C PHE A 76 4.49 -3.25 8.13
N PHE A 77 4.77 -4.49 7.73
CA PHE A 77 5.49 -5.51 8.50
C PHE A 77 6.58 -6.25 7.69
N GLN A 78 6.75 -5.90 6.41
CA GLN A 78 7.58 -6.62 5.45
C GLN A 78 9.06 -6.23 5.56
N VAL A 79 9.71 -6.63 6.66
CA VAL A 79 11.12 -6.30 6.95
C VAL A 79 12.04 -6.66 5.79
N HIS A 80 11.87 -7.84 5.19
CA HIS A 80 12.67 -8.32 4.07
C HIS A 80 12.62 -7.41 2.84
N LEU A 81 11.50 -6.72 2.61
CA LEU A 81 11.37 -5.77 1.51
C LEU A 81 12.24 -4.53 1.76
N ALA A 82 12.23 -4.02 3.00
CA ALA A 82 13.08 -2.90 3.40
C ALA A 82 14.57 -3.26 3.34
N GLU A 83 14.92 -4.46 3.79
CA GLU A 83 16.29 -4.99 3.73
C GLU A 83 16.77 -5.16 2.27
N HIS A 84 15.93 -5.67 1.37
CA HIS A 84 16.27 -5.81 -0.06
C HIS A 84 16.59 -4.45 -0.69
N PHE A 85 15.72 -3.45 -0.48
CA PHE A 85 15.95 -2.09 -0.97
C PHE A 85 17.20 -1.45 -0.33
N ALA A 86 17.42 -1.65 0.98
CA ALA A 86 18.59 -1.14 1.67
C ALA A 86 19.89 -1.79 1.17
N GLY A 87 19.88 -3.09 0.87
CA GLY A 87 20.98 -3.82 0.26
C GLY A 87 21.36 -3.30 -1.13
N ARG A 88 20.42 -2.63 -1.81
CA ARG A 88 20.62 -1.93 -3.09
C ARG A 88 20.92 -0.43 -2.94
N GLY A 89 21.13 0.06 -1.71
CA GLY A 89 21.52 1.45 -1.45
C GLY A 89 20.36 2.45 -1.39
N HIS A 90 19.11 1.98 -1.26
CA HIS A 90 17.95 2.86 -1.08
C HIS A 90 17.67 3.15 0.41
N ARG A 91 17.15 4.35 0.71
CA ARG A 91 16.60 4.66 2.04
C ARG A 91 15.13 4.26 2.10
N PHE A 92 14.81 3.23 2.86
CA PHE A 92 13.45 2.68 2.88
C PHE A 92 12.59 3.32 3.97
N TYR A 93 11.41 3.78 3.55
CA TYR A 93 10.33 4.25 4.41
C TYR A 93 9.03 3.53 4.05
N ALA A 94 8.14 3.40 5.02
CA ALA A 94 6.79 2.89 4.83
C ALA A 94 5.77 3.76 5.57
N LEU A 95 4.57 3.88 5.01
CA LEU A 95 3.50 4.70 5.58
C LEU A 95 2.31 3.81 5.96
N ASP A 96 2.05 3.74 7.27
CA ASP A 96 0.77 3.27 7.79
C ASP A 96 -0.23 4.44 7.69
N LEU A 97 -1.16 4.34 6.74
CA LEU A 97 -2.18 5.35 6.45
C LEU A 97 -3.09 5.59 7.66
N ARG A 98 -3.85 6.70 7.68
CA ARG A 98 -4.80 6.97 8.77
C ARG A 98 -5.71 5.78 9.06
N LYS A 99 -5.93 5.50 10.36
CA LYS A 99 -6.77 4.39 10.85
C LYS A 99 -6.30 3.00 10.41
N CYS A 100 -5.01 2.83 10.11
CA CYS A 100 -4.39 1.57 9.71
C CYS A 100 -3.15 1.29 10.57
N GLY A 101 -2.89 0.03 10.92
CA GLY A 101 -1.67 -0.35 11.65
C GLY A 101 -1.41 0.50 12.90
N ARG A 102 -0.20 1.05 12.98
CA ARG A 102 0.25 1.94 14.07
C ARG A 102 -0.56 3.25 14.18
N SER A 103 -1.27 3.61 13.13
CA SER A 103 -2.08 4.83 13.01
C SER A 103 -3.52 4.65 13.46
N LEU A 104 -3.94 3.44 13.84
CA LEU A 104 -5.26 3.19 14.43
C LEU A 104 -5.34 3.79 15.84
N ARG A 105 -6.46 4.44 16.17
CA ARG A 105 -6.80 4.94 17.51
C ARG A 105 -8.12 4.35 17.99
N ASP A 106 -8.32 4.37 19.30
CA ASP A 106 -9.54 3.88 19.92
C ASP A 106 -10.79 4.58 19.36
N GLY A 107 -11.83 3.80 19.08
CA GLY A 107 -13.08 4.31 18.50
C GLY A 107 -13.06 4.52 16.98
N GLN A 108 -11.91 4.37 16.31
CA GLN A 108 -11.82 4.51 14.87
C GLN A 108 -12.22 3.22 14.13
N SER A 109 -12.83 3.41 12.96
CA SER A 109 -13.12 2.31 12.05
C SER A 109 -11.86 1.96 11.24
N LEU A 110 -11.29 0.77 11.51
CA LEU A 110 -10.15 0.22 10.79
C LEU A 110 -10.30 0.37 9.26
N HIS A 111 -9.30 0.97 8.60
CA HIS A 111 -9.22 1.24 7.16
C HIS A 111 -10.34 2.12 6.55
N TYR A 112 -11.13 2.82 7.37
CA TYR A 112 -12.30 3.54 6.89
C TYR A 112 -11.99 4.98 6.48
N VAL A 113 -12.24 5.29 5.21
CA VAL A 113 -12.30 6.65 4.68
C VAL A 113 -13.47 6.80 3.70
N THR A 114 -14.10 7.98 3.63
CA THR A 114 -15.15 8.23 2.61
C THR A 114 -14.67 8.93 1.34
N ASP A 115 -13.43 9.39 1.33
CA ASP A 115 -12.74 9.93 0.16
C ASP A 115 -11.26 9.50 0.15
N LEU A 116 -10.80 8.94 -0.96
CA LEU A 116 -9.39 8.54 -1.10
C LEU A 116 -8.45 9.75 -1.20
N ALA A 117 -8.96 10.94 -1.53
CA ALA A 117 -8.18 12.17 -1.53
C ALA A 117 -7.79 12.63 -0.13
N TYR A 118 -8.41 12.11 0.93
CA TYR A 118 -7.95 12.39 2.31
C TYR A 118 -6.52 11.86 2.52
N TYR A 119 -6.16 10.75 1.88
CA TYR A 119 -4.79 10.22 1.95
C TYR A 119 -3.73 11.13 1.31
N ASP A 120 -4.10 12.15 0.52
CA ASP A 120 -3.13 13.11 -0.05
C ASP A 120 -2.34 13.81 1.05
N GLU A 121 -2.96 14.07 2.21
CA GLU A 121 -2.34 14.80 3.31
C GLU A 121 -1.13 14.06 3.87
N GLU A 122 -1.29 12.81 4.29
CA GLU A 122 -0.18 12.01 4.80
C GLU A 122 0.82 11.59 3.71
N LEU A 123 0.39 11.43 2.46
CA LEU A 123 1.31 11.14 1.35
C LEU A 123 2.21 12.35 1.03
N ASN A 124 1.64 13.55 1.01
CA ASN A 124 2.40 14.78 0.81
C ASN A 124 3.36 15.02 1.97
N GLU A 125 2.92 14.79 3.21
CA GLU A 125 3.74 15.00 4.39
C GLU A 125 4.87 13.95 4.50
N ALA A 126 4.59 12.69 4.19
CA ALA A 126 5.62 11.66 4.08
C ALA A 126 6.66 12.01 3.00
N LEU A 127 6.22 12.43 1.81
CA LEU A 127 7.11 12.88 0.74
C LEU A 127 7.99 14.05 1.18
N ARG A 128 7.41 15.05 1.86
CA ARG A 128 8.14 16.21 2.40
C ARG A 128 9.21 15.78 3.41
N ILE A 129 8.83 14.99 4.42
CA ILE A 129 9.75 14.50 5.47
C ILE A 129 10.91 13.72 4.85
N ILE A 130 10.61 12.77 3.95
CA ILE A 130 11.64 11.94 3.31
C ILE A 130 12.63 12.80 2.53
N ARG A 131 12.13 13.75 1.73
CA ARG A 131 12.98 14.62 0.92
C ARG A 131 13.84 15.56 1.77
N GLU A 132 13.29 16.11 2.85
CA GLU A 132 14.05 16.96 3.77
C GLU A 132 15.14 16.18 4.52
N GLU A 133 14.85 14.96 4.96
CA GLU A 133 15.81 14.13 5.70
C GLU A 133 16.92 13.57 4.82
N THR A 134 16.58 13.17 3.59
CA THR A 134 17.51 12.43 2.73
C THR A 134 18.14 13.28 1.63
N GLY A 135 17.47 14.36 1.19
CA GLY A 135 17.81 15.08 -0.03
C GLY A 135 17.63 14.27 -1.31
N LEU A 136 17.06 13.06 -1.23
CA LEU A 136 16.95 12.13 -2.34
C LEU A 136 15.59 12.25 -3.05
N PRO A 137 15.53 11.91 -4.36
CA PRO A 137 14.27 11.63 -5.03
C PRO A 137 13.60 10.38 -4.45
N VAL A 138 12.28 10.30 -4.57
CA VAL A 138 11.46 9.26 -3.96
C VAL A 138 10.85 8.33 -5.01
N LEU A 139 11.05 7.03 -4.82
CA LEU A 139 10.35 5.95 -5.52
C LEU A 139 9.14 5.54 -4.68
N ILE A 140 7.96 5.50 -5.29
CA ILE A 140 6.76 4.99 -4.63
C ILE A 140 6.67 3.48 -4.83
N VAL A 141 6.39 2.72 -3.78
CA VAL A 141 6.07 1.29 -3.87
C VAL A 141 4.71 1.10 -3.21
N ALA A 142 3.75 0.49 -3.89
CA ALA A 142 2.40 0.40 -3.35
C ALA A 142 1.75 -0.96 -3.62
N HIS A 143 1.09 -1.49 -2.60
CA HIS A 143 0.41 -2.79 -2.66
C HIS A 143 -1.11 -2.65 -2.74
N SER A 144 -1.76 -3.41 -3.62
CA SER A 144 -3.21 -3.58 -3.65
C SER A 144 -3.97 -2.24 -3.69
N THR A 145 -4.83 -1.95 -2.71
CA THR A 145 -5.54 -0.66 -2.58
C THR A 145 -4.59 0.53 -2.50
N GLY A 146 -3.41 0.37 -1.89
CA GLY A 146 -2.36 1.38 -1.88
C GLY A 146 -1.98 1.79 -3.30
N GLY A 147 -1.92 0.84 -4.24
CA GLY A 147 -1.68 1.13 -5.66
C GLY A 147 -2.73 2.03 -6.28
N LEU A 148 -4.01 1.82 -5.98
CA LEU A 148 -5.08 2.73 -6.43
C LEU A 148 -4.92 4.13 -5.80
N VAL A 149 -4.68 4.18 -4.48
CA VAL A 149 -4.53 5.43 -3.73
C VAL A 149 -3.36 6.25 -4.28
N THR A 150 -2.19 5.65 -4.43
CA THR A 150 -0.99 6.35 -4.92
C THR A 150 -1.12 6.76 -6.36
N SER A 151 -1.73 5.96 -7.24
CA SER A 151 -1.94 6.36 -8.64
C SER A 151 -2.89 7.56 -8.75
N LEU A 152 -3.96 7.60 -7.96
CA LEU A 152 -4.89 8.74 -7.92
C LEU A 152 -4.24 9.99 -7.34
N TRP A 153 -3.41 9.83 -6.31
CA TRP A 153 -2.63 10.92 -5.72
C TRP A 153 -1.61 11.47 -6.73
N LEU A 154 -0.86 10.60 -7.42
CA LEU A 154 0.11 11.00 -8.44
C LEU A 154 -0.54 11.73 -9.61
N ASP A 155 -1.73 11.31 -10.09
CA ASP A 155 -2.49 12.07 -11.10
C ASP A 155 -2.80 13.50 -10.63
N ARG A 156 -3.22 13.67 -9.37
CA ARG A 156 -3.48 14.98 -8.78
C ARG A 156 -2.20 15.80 -8.59
N LEU A 157 -1.12 15.15 -8.15
CA LEU A 157 0.19 15.78 -7.94
C LEU A 157 0.75 16.26 -9.28
N ASN A 158 0.73 15.42 -10.30
CA ASN A 158 1.21 15.72 -11.64
C ASN A 158 0.50 16.95 -12.24
N ARG A 159 -0.84 16.99 -12.17
CA ARG A 159 -1.62 18.15 -12.63
C ARG A 159 -1.37 19.44 -11.87
N ARG A 160 -0.97 19.37 -10.58
CA ARG A 160 -0.75 20.55 -9.74
C ARG A 160 0.67 21.10 -9.86
N ALA A 161 1.67 20.22 -9.86
CA ALA A 161 3.07 20.60 -9.72
C ALA A 161 4.04 19.77 -10.57
N GLY A 162 3.57 18.72 -11.25
CA GLY A 162 4.43 17.72 -11.89
C GLY A 162 4.96 16.69 -10.88
N SER A 163 4.80 15.40 -11.17
CA SER A 163 5.26 14.34 -10.26
C SER A 163 6.79 14.35 -10.09
N VAL A 164 7.50 14.51 -11.21
CA VAL A 164 8.97 14.63 -11.25
C VAL A 164 9.45 15.85 -10.47
N ALA A 165 8.88 17.03 -10.75
CA ALA A 165 9.25 18.28 -10.07
C ALA A 165 8.92 18.25 -8.56
N SER A 166 7.95 17.42 -8.16
CA SER A 166 7.65 17.15 -6.74
C SER A 166 8.65 16.17 -6.09
N GLY A 167 9.62 15.65 -6.85
CA GLY A 167 10.66 14.74 -6.40
C GLY A 167 10.31 13.25 -6.49
N VAL A 168 9.23 12.88 -7.19
CA VAL A 168 8.87 11.47 -7.42
C VAL A 168 9.45 11.00 -8.75
N VAL A 169 10.14 9.85 -8.75
CA VAL A 169 10.87 9.37 -9.95
C VAL A 169 10.26 8.14 -10.61
N GLY A 170 9.34 7.45 -9.94
CA GLY A 170 8.72 6.25 -10.45
C GLY A 170 7.74 5.64 -9.44
N VAL A 171 6.98 4.66 -9.90
CA VAL A 171 6.09 3.86 -9.05
C VAL A 171 6.23 2.37 -9.33
N VAL A 172 6.33 1.57 -8.27
CA VAL A 172 6.21 0.12 -8.32
C VAL A 172 4.86 -0.26 -7.71
N LEU A 173 4.04 -0.95 -8.47
CA LEU A 173 2.71 -1.41 -8.09
C LEU A 173 2.73 -2.92 -7.92
N ASN A 174 2.56 -3.38 -6.69
CA ASN A 174 2.43 -4.78 -6.32
C ASN A 174 0.95 -5.16 -6.28
N SER A 175 0.51 -5.92 -7.29
CA SER A 175 -0.87 -6.38 -7.50
C SER A 175 -1.92 -5.28 -7.22
N PRO A 176 -1.86 -4.14 -7.91
CA PRO A 176 -2.70 -2.99 -7.59
C PRO A 176 -4.17 -3.29 -7.85
N TRP A 177 -5.05 -2.78 -6.97
CA TRP A 177 -6.48 -3.02 -7.08
C TRP A 177 -7.16 -2.04 -8.05
N LEU A 178 -7.18 -2.41 -9.34
CA LEU A 178 -7.64 -1.52 -10.42
C LEU A 178 -9.13 -1.65 -10.79
N ASP A 179 -9.85 -2.66 -10.27
CA ASP A 179 -11.27 -2.85 -10.55
C ASP A 179 -11.95 -3.77 -9.52
N LEU A 180 -13.26 -3.65 -9.37
CA LEU A 180 -14.06 -4.56 -8.54
C LEU A 180 -14.19 -5.95 -9.17
N GLN A 181 -14.20 -6.96 -8.30
CA GLN A 181 -14.45 -8.36 -8.66
C GLN A 181 -15.93 -8.55 -9.10
N GLY A 182 -16.15 -9.35 -10.14
CA GLY A 182 -17.48 -9.78 -10.59
C GLY A 182 -17.91 -9.25 -11.98
N PRO A 183 -18.98 -9.84 -12.57
CA PRO A 183 -19.44 -9.50 -13.92
C PRO A 183 -19.83 -8.02 -14.06
N SER A 184 -19.55 -7.43 -15.23
CA SER A 184 -19.79 -6.02 -15.54
C SER A 184 -21.23 -5.53 -15.32
N TYR A 185 -22.23 -6.42 -15.36
CA TYR A 185 -23.65 -6.09 -15.15
C TYR A 185 -23.99 -5.70 -13.70
N TYR A 186 -23.30 -6.24 -12.68
CA TYR A 186 -23.50 -5.79 -11.29
C TYR A 186 -22.98 -4.37 -11.05
N ARG A 187 -22.13 -3.86 -11.95
CA ARG A 187 -21.54 -2.51 -11.87
C ARG A 187 -22.53 -1.41 -12.21
N THR A 188 -23.67 -1.73 -12.85
CA THR A 188 -24.65 -0.72 -13.30
C THR A 188 -25.89 -0.68 -12.40
N VAL A 189 -26.32 -1.82 -11.84
CA VAL A 189 -27.53 -1.91 -11.02
C VAL A 189 -27.26 -1.59 -9.53
N GLY A 190 -26.02 -1.73 -9.06
CA GLY A 190 -25.65 -1.46 -7.66
C GLY A 190 -25.16 -0.03 -7.36
N THR A 191 -24.75 0.76 -8.35
CA THR A 191 -24.14 2.11 -8.15
C THR A 191 -25.06 3.12 -7.50
N PRO A 192 -26.30 3.32 -7.97
CA PRO A 192 -27.17 4.34 -7.39
C PRO A 192 -27.56 3.97 -5.95
N LEU A 193 -27.77 2.68 -5.67
CA LEU A 193 -28.13 2.19 -4.35
C LEU A 193 -26.94 2.27 -3.37
N ILE A 194 -25.73 1.90 -3.79
CA ILE A 194 -24.51 2.07 -2.99
C ILE A 194 -24.17 3.55 -2.82
N ASP A 195 -24.43 4.40 -3.81
CA ASP A 195 -24.23 5.85 -3.70
C ASP A 195 -25.22 6.50 -2.73
N ALA A 196 -26.45 6.00 -2.66
CA ALA A 196 -27.46 6.44 -1.70
C ALA A 196 -27.15 5.88 -0.29
N LEU A 197 -26.90 4.58 -0.15
CA LEU A 197 -26.56 3.95 1.13
C LEU A 197 -25.23 4.45 1.68
N GLY A 198 -24.20 4.62 0.84
CA GLY A 198 -22.93 5.24 1.19
C GLY A 198 -23.01 6.76 1.39
N ARG A 199 -24.20 7.38 1.26
CA ARG A 199 -24.47 8.74 1.75
C ARG A 199 -25.14 8.73 3.11
N PHE A 200 -26.12 7.84 3.34
CA PHE A 200 -26.98 7.86 4.53
C PHE A 200 -26.60 6.84 5.63
N ARG A 201 -25.86 5.77 5.30
CA ARG A 201 -25.41 4.69 6.21
C ARG A 201 -23.95 4.33 5.94
N LYS A 202 -23.08 5.34 5.95
CA LYS A 202 -21.70 5.22 5.49
C LYS A 202 -20.86 4.19 6.28
N THR A 203 -21.13 4.06 7.58
CA THR A 203 -20.41 3.17 8.51
C THR A 203 -20.98 1.74 8.56
N ALA A 204 -22.12 1.47 7.93
CA ALA A 204 -22.68 0.12 7.88
C ALA A 204 -21.77 -0.82 7.07
N THR A 205 -21.61 -2.04 7.56
CA THR A 205 -20.76 -3.07 6.96
C THR A 205 -21.53 -3.91 5.93
N LEU A 206 -20.81 -4.38 4.90
CA LEU A 206 -21.34 -5.33 3.92
C LEU A 206 -21.29 -6.75 4.51
N PRO A 207 -22.44 -7.43 4.70
CA PRO A 207 -22.46 -8.79 5.24
C PRO A 207 -21.77 -9.78 4.29
N GLY A 208 -20.95 -10.70 4.82
CA GLY A 208 -20.36 -11.81 4.06
C GLY A 208 -19.13 -11.46 3.21
N ALA A 209 -18.51 -10.30 3.43
CA ALA A 209 -17.28 -9.88 2.75
C ALA A 209 -15.98 -10.40 3.40
N GLU A 210 -16.09 -11.18 4.49
CA GLU A 210 -14.95 -11.76 5.19
C GLU A 210 -14.35 -12.90 4.35
N ILE A 211 -13.17 -12.66 3.79
CA ILE A 211 -12.42 -13.66 3.02
C ILE A 211 -11.15 -13.95 3.80
N SER A 212 -11.17 -15.02 4.58
CA SER A 212 -10.06 -15.37 5.46
C SER A 212 -8.92 -16.12 4.74
N THR A 213 -9.13 -16.56 3.50
CA THR A 213 -8.19 -17.42 2.77
C THR A 213 -6.81 -16.81 2.58
N TYR A 214 -6.76 -15.50 2.31
CA TYR A 214 -5.50 -14.78 2.15
C TYR A 214 -4.77 -14.58 3.48
N GLY A 215 -5.48 -14.23 4.56
CA GLY A 215 -4.86 -14.14 5.88
C GLY A 215 -4.28 -15.49 6.35
N HIS A 216 -4.99 -16.59 6.10
CA HIS A 216 -4.54 -17.93 6.48
C HIS A 216 -3.32 -18.41 5.70
N SER A 217 -3.15 -18.04 4.42
CA SER A 217 -1.97 -18.43 3.64
C SER A 217 -0.71 -17.64 4.02
N LEU A 218 -0.87 -16.52 4.74
CA LEU A 218 0.24 -15.65 5.13
C LEU A 218 0.71 -15.87 6.56
N HIS A 219 -0.19 -15.95 7.54
CA HIS A 219 0.18 -15.94 8.95
C HIS A 219 0.86 -17.24 9.40
N LYS A 220 1.93 -17.12 10.19
CA LYS A 220 2.70 -18.26 10.74
C LYS A 220 1.87 -19.20 11.62
N ASP A 221 0.88 -18.66 12.34
CA ASP A 221 -0.01 -19.48 13.20
C ASP A 221 -1.15 -20.13 12.40
N ALA A 222 -1.15 -19.98 11.07
CA ALA A 222 -2.04 -20.63 10.14
C ALA A 222 -1.24 -21.50 9.14
N ALA A 223 -1.27 -21.18 7.85
CA ALA A 223 -0.59 -21.95 6.80
C ALA A 223 0.57 -21.18 6.13
N GLY A 224 0.93 -20.01 6.67
CA GLY A 224 1.99 -19.17 6.12
C GLY A 224 3.25 -19.10 6.96
N GLU A 225 4.12 -18.15 6.64
CA GLU A 225 5.44 -17.96 7.28
C GLU A 225 5.59 -16.60 7.98
N TRP A 226 4.61 -15.71 7.81
CA TRP A 226 4.72 -14.32 8.23
C TRP A 226 4.12 -14.09 9.61
N ASP A 227 4.87 -13.40 10.47
CA ASP A 227 4.43 -12.98 11.79
C ASP A 227 3.97 -11.52 11.74
N TYR A 228 2.70 -11.26 12.04
CA TYR A 228 2.15 -9.91 12.05
C TYR A 228 1.06 -9.75 13.11
N ASN A 229 0.84 -8.52 13.54
CA ASN A 229 -0.13 -8.19 14.57
C ASN A 229 -1.56 -8.39 14.02
N LEU A 230 -2.31 -9.32 14.61
CA LEU A 230 -3.69 -9.64 14.22
C LEU A 230 -4.71 -8.56 14.60
N ASP A 231 -4.40 -7.68 15.56
CA ASP A 231 -5.24 -6.53 15.90
C ASP A 231 -5.19 -5.46 14.80
N TRP A 232 -4.06 -5.38 14.09
CA TRP A 232 -3.84 -4.44 12.98
C TRP A 232 -4.17 -5.04 11.62
N LYS A 233 -3.97 -6.36 11.47
CA LYS A 233 -4.26 -7.12 10.26
C LYS A 233 -5.04 -8.41 10.62
N PRO A 234 -6.36 -8.33 10.82
CA PRO A 234 -7.17 -9.49 11.16
C PRO A 234 -7.15 -10.55 10.06
N LEU A 235 -7.13 -11.84 10.44
CA LEU A 235 -7.14 -12.94 9.47
C LEU A 235 -8.34 -12.92 8.53
N ALA A 236 -9.51 -12.49 9.02
CA ALA A 236 -10.76 -12.43 8.27
C ALA A 236 -10.87 -11.21 7.35
N GLY A 237 -9.95 -10.25 7.45
CA GLY A 237 -10.09 -8.96 6.80
C GLY A 237 -10.70 -7.88 7.72
N ALA A 238 -10.45 -6.63 7.37
CA ALA A 238 -11.18 -5.50 7.95
C ALA A 238 -12.60 -5.41 7.36
N PRO A 239 -13.60 -4.99 8.14
CA PRO A 239 -14.97 -4.87 7.62
C PRO A 239 -15.08 -3.86 6.47
N ILE A 240 -15.64 -4.30 5.34
CA ILE A 240 -15.96 -3.43 4.20
C ILE A 240 -17.19 -2.60 4.56
N ARG A 241 -17.03 -1.27 4.62
CA ARG A 241 -18.11 -0.31 4.89
C ARG A 241 -18.59 0.37 3.61
N PHE A 242 -19.87 0.74 3.52
CA PHE A 242 -20.44 1.32 2.30
C PHE A 242 -19.81 2.65 1.90
N GLY A 243 -19.46 3.50 2.86
CA GLY A 243 -18.76 4.77 2.60
C GLY A 243 -17.41 4.56 1.92
N TRP A 244 -16.63 3.61 2.44
CA TRP A 244 -15.35 3.22 1.87
C TRP A 244 -15.50 2.56 0.49
N LEU A 245 -16.43 1.60 0.34
CA LEU A 245 -16.68 0.97 -0.95
C LEU A 245 -17.07 1.99 -2.02
N ARG A 246 -17.85 3.01 -1.67
CA ARG A 246 -18.19 4.11 -2.56
C ARG A 246 -16.96 4.93 -2.95
N ALA A 247 -16.06 5.21 -2.01
CA ALA A 247 -14.79 5.89 -2.29
C ALA A 247 -13.92 5.10 -3.28
N ILE A 248 -13.79 3.78 -3.06
CA ILE A 248 -13.08 2.86 -3.98
C ILE A 248 -13.67 2.91 -5.37
N ARG A 249 -15.00 2.80 -5.50
CA ARG A 249 -15.68 2.82 -6.82
C ARG A 249 -15.47 4.13 -7.57
N ARG A 250 -15.45 5.25 -6.86
CA ARG A 250 -15.09 6.56 -7.45
C ARG A 250 -13.65 6.59 -7.92
N GLY A 251 -12.74 6.02 -7.13
CA GLY A 251 -11.34 5.84 -7.49
C GLY A 251 -11.17 5.02 -8.76
N HIS A 252 -11.80 3.84 -8.84
CA HIS A 252 -11.78 3.01 -10.06
C HIS A 252 -12.40 3.73 -11.25
N PHE A 253 -13.54 4.40 -11.08
CA PHE A 253 -14.14 5.18 -12.15
C PHE A 253 -13.18 6.23 -12.70
N ARG A 254 -12.48 6.96 -11.82
CA ARG A 254 -11.48 7.95 -12.24
C ARG A 254 -10.29 7.29 -12.94
N LEU A 255 -9.82 6.15 -12.43
CA LEU A 255 -8.74 5.38 -13.06
C LEU A 255 -9.13 4.91 -14.46
N HIS A 256 -10.34 4.40 -14.65
CA HIS A 256 -10.83 3.90 -15.94
C HIS A 256 -11.01 5.00 -16.99
N GLN A 257 -11.03 6.27 -16.59
CA GLN A 257 -10.99 7.41 -17.51
C GLN A 257 -9.58 7.71 -18.05
N GLY A 258 -8.56 7.02 -17.54
CA GLY A 258 -7.15 7.34 -17.77
C GLY A 258 -6.63 8.33 -16.75
N LEU A 259 -5.49 7.99 -16.15
CA LEU A 259 -4.68 8.84 -15.31
C LEU A 259 -3.41 9.24 -16.06
N ASP A 260 -2.85 10.38 -15.68
CA ASP A 260 -1.47 10.72 -16.02
C ASP A 260 -0.67 10.92 -14.74
N ILE A 261 -0.01 9.84 -14.30
CA ILE A 261 0.83 9.86 -13.09
C ILE A 261 2.18 10.57 -13.29
N GLY A 262 2.56 10.93 -14.51
CA GLY A 262 3.77 11.71 -14.81
C GLY A 262 5.12 11.01 -14.58
N VAL A 263 5.15 9.72 -14.22
CA VAL A 263 6.38 8.95 -13.97
C VAL A 263 6.27 7.52 -14.51
N PRO A 264 7.41 6.85 -14.80
CA PRO A 264 7.39 5.44 -15.17
C PRO A 264 6.81 4.54 -14.08
N ALA A 265 6.10 3.49 -14.49
CA ALA A 265 5.51 2.50 -13.60
C ALA A 265 6.02 1.07 -13.89
N LEU A 266 6.30 0.32 -12.83
CA LEU A 266 6.38 -1.13 -12.84
C LEU A 266 5.13 -1.69 -12.18
N LEU A 267 4.49 -2.67 -12.81
CA LEU A 267 3.38 -3.41 -12.24
C LEU A 267 3.77 -4.88 -12.15
N LEU A 268 3.89 -5.39 -10.93
CA LEU A 268 4.08 -6.81 -10.64
C LEU A 268 2.72 -7.41 -10.26
N ARG A 269 2.40 -8.59 -10.78
CA ARG A 269 1.14 -9.28 -10.44
C ARG A 269 1.27 -10.80 -10.55
N SER A 270 0.52 -11.55 -9.76
CA SER A 270 0.42 -13.01 -9.93
C SER A 270 -0.01 -13.40 -11.33
N ARG A 271 0.52 -14.49 -11.89
CA ARG A 271 0.12 -15.02 -13.21
C ARG A 271 -1.36 -15.39 -13.31
N LEU A 272 -1.96 -15.91 -12.23
CA LEU A 272 -3.27 -16.54 -12.23
C LEU A 272 -4.11 -16.06 -11.04
N THR A 273 -5.42 -16.03 -11.21
CA THR A 273 -6.37 -15.82 -10.11
C THR A 273 -7.07 -17.11 -9.76
N LYS A 274 -7.24 -17.39 -8.47
CA LYS A 274 -8.09 -18.46 -7.95
C LYS A 274 -8.89 -17.95 -6.75
N PHE A 275 -10.15 -17.58 -6.96
CA PHE A 275 -11.05 -17.20 -5.87
C PHE A 275 -11.46 -18.43 -5.06
N MET A 276 -11.27 -18.36 -3.74
CA MET A 276 -11.54 -19.46 -2.82
C MET A 276 -12.21 -18.97 -1.54
N ARG A 277 -13.12 -19.79 -1.00
CA ARG A 277 -13.81 -19.53 0.27
C ARG A 277 -13.10 -20.13 1.49
N GLN A 278 -12.27 -21.14 1.27
CA GLN A 278 -11.47 -21.81 2.29
C GLN A 278 -10.04 -21.96 1.76
N TYR A 279 -9.07 -22.01 2.68
CA TYR A 279 -7.68 -22.21 2.31
C TYR A 279 -7.47 -23.59 1.66
N GLY A 280 -6.53 -23.64 0.72
CA GLY A 280 -6.03 -24.86 0.09
C GLY A 280 -4.77 -24.53 -0.72
N PRO A 281 -4.01 -25.52 -1.23
CA PRO A 281 -2.69 -25.30 -1.85
C PRO A 281 -2.68 -24.30 -3.02
N ALA A 282 -3.83 -24.14 -3.68
CA ALA A 282 -4.02 -23.13 -4.72
C ALA A 282 -3.85 -21.67 -4.22
N ALA A 283 -4.03 -21.40 -2.92
CA ALA A 283 -3.82 -20.08 -2.32
C ALA A 283 -2.34 -19.66 -2.30
N ASP A 284 -1.44 -20.64 -2.37
CA ASP A 284 0.00 -20.38 -2.29
C ASP A 284 0.62 -20.02 -3.63
N VAL A 285 -0.10 -20.28 -4.73
CA VAL A 285 0.40 -20.18 -6.10
C VAL A 285 -0.48 -19.33 -7.03
N ALA A 286 -1.41 -18.56 -6.47
CA ALA A 286 -2.31 -17.70 -7.24
C ALA A 286 -2.78 -16.48 -6.43
N ASP A 287 -3.20 -15.43 -7.12
CA ASP A 287 -3.94 -14.34 -6.48
C ASP A 287 -5.35 -14.83 -6.09
N THR A 288 -5.64 -14.83 -4.79
CA THR A 288 -6.95 -15.22 -4.24
C THR A 288 -7.86 -14.03 -3.96
N VAL A 289 -7.36 -12.81 -4.16
CA VAL A 289 -7.98 -11.55 -3.76
C VAL A 289 -8.49 -10.78 -4.98
N LEU A 290 -7.66 -10.66 -6.02
CA LEU A 290 -7.96 -9.86 -7.22
C LEU A 290 -8.02 -10.71 -8.49
N ASP A 291 -8.86 -10.24 -9.44
CA ASP A 291 -8.86 -10.76 -10.81
C ASP A 291 -7.70 -10.11 -11.59
N VAL A 292 -6.66 -10.89 -11.83
CA VAL A 292 -5.46 -10.45 -12.52
C VAL A 292 -5.71 -10.05 -13.98
N LYS A 293 -6.80 -10.51 -14.61
CA LYS A 293 -7.22 -10.04 -15.93
C LYS A 293 -7.69 -8.59 -15.87
N GLN A 294 -8.31 -8.17 -14.76
CA GLN A 294 -8.69 -6.78 -14.57
C GLN A 294 -7.47 -5.90 -14.33
N ILE A 295 -6.48 -6.39 -13.57
CA ILE A 295 -5.20 -5.70 -13.41
C ILE A 295 -4.56 -5.47 -14.79
N GLN A 296 -4.45 -6.53 -15.61
CA GLN A 296 -3.90 -6.43 -16.96
C GLN A 296 -4.70 -5.47 -17.87
N ARG A 297 -6.04 -5.51 -17.78
CA ARG A 297 -6.94 -4.68 -18.59
C ARG A 297 -6.74 -3.18 -18.32
N TRP A 298 -6.58 -2.81 -17.06
CA TRP A 298 -6.56 -1.41 -16.63
C TRP A 298 -5.16 -0.84 -16.41
N ALA A 299 -4.11 -1.65 -16.51
CA ALA A 299 -2.73 -1.19 -16.34
C ALA A 299 -2.34 -0.05 -17.30
N GLY A 300 -2.88 -0.04 -18.53
CA GLY A 300 -2.64 1.03 -19.51
C GLY A 300 -3.29 2.38 -19.14
N CYS A 301 -4.15 2.43 -18.12
CA CYS A 301 -4.79 3.66 -17.66
C CYS A 301 -3.95 4.44 -16.64
N LEU A 302 -2.72 4.02 -16.35
CA LEU A 302 -1.84 4.68 -15.39
C LEU A 302 -1.04 5.83 -16.01
N GLY A 303 -0.72 5.75 -17.29
CA GLY A 303 0.10 6.72 -18.01
C GLY A 303 0.94 6.05 -19.11
N ASP A 304 1.87 6.82 -19.68
CA ASP A 304 2.50 6.47 -20.97
C ASP A 304 3.61 5.42 -20.89
N ARG A 305 4.16 5.15 -19.70
CA ARG A 305 5.29 4.22 -19.51
C ARG A 305 5.04 3.23 -18.39
N THR A 306 4.33 2.15 -18.71
CA THR A 306 3.99 1.09 -17.76
C THR A 306 4.56 -0.25 -18.20
N ASN A 307 5.42 -0.85 -17.37
CA ASN A 307 5.93 -2.21 -17.54
C ASN A 307 5.07 -3.15 -16.71
N ILE A 308 4.55 -4.23 -17.31
CA ILE A 308 3.64 -5.16 -16.65
C ILE A 308 4.29 -6.55 -16.65
N VAL A 309 4.62 -7.04 -15.45
CA VAL A 309 5.33 -8.31 -15.27
C VAL A 309 4.46 -9.30 -14.51
N PRO A 310 3.99 -10.37 -15.18
CA PRO A 310 3.31 -11.46 -14.51
C PRO A 310 4.31 -12.44 -13.85
N ILE A 311 4.23 -12.59 -12.53
CA ILE A 311 5.06 -13.54 -11.78
C ILE A 311 4.34 -14.88 -11.65
N GLU A 312 4.96 -15.94 -12.19
CA GLU A 312 4.43 -17.30 -12.11
C GLU A 312 4.36 -17.77 -10.65
N ASN A 313 3.25 -18.43 -10.28
CA ASN A 313 2.99 -18.92 -8.93
C ASN A 313 3.00 -17.85 -7.81
N ALA A 314 2.92 -16.56 -8.12
CA ALA A 314 2.83 -15.54 -7.08
C ALA A 314 1.45 -15.54 -6.40
N ARG A 315 1.46 -15.20 -5.11
CA ARG A 315 0.27 -14.87 -4.32
C ARG A 315 -0.25 -13.48 -4.72
N HIS A 316 -1.28 -13.00 -4.02
CA HIS A 316 -1.77 -11.63 -4.19
C HIS A 316 -0.66 -10.60 -3.96
N ASP A 317 -0.06 -10.54 -2.77
CA ASP A 317 1.19 -9.80 -2.59
C ASP A 317 2.36 -10.62 -3.14
N VAL A 318 2.99 -10.15 -4.22
CA VAL A 318 4.06 -10.89 -4.89
C VAL A 318 5.30 -11.04 -3.99
N PHE A 319 5.56 -10.07 -3.11
CA PHE A 319 6.70 -10.08 -2.18
C PHE A 319 6.43 -10.91 -0.92
N LEU A 320 5.20 -11.38 -0.70
CA LEU A 320 4.85 -12.35 0.34
C LEU A 320 4.65 -13.78 -0.20
N SER A 321 5.00 -14.00 -1.47
CA SER A 321 4.99 -15.32 -2.10
C SER A 321 6.09 -16.23 -1.56
N ALA A 322 6.03 -17.52 -1.90
CA ALA A 322 7.05 -18.50 -1.54
C ALA A 322 8.47 -18.05 -1.95
N PRO A 323 9.53 -18.48 -1.24
CA PRO A 323 10.89 -17.94 -1.41
C PRO A 323 11.40 -17.86 -2.86
N GLU A 324 11.21 -18.92 -3.65
CA GLU A 324 11.62 -18.96 -5.06
C GLU A 324 10.85 -17.99 -5.97
N VAL A 325 9.58 -17.73 -5.64
CA VAL A 325 8.71 -16.82 -6.38
C VAL A 325 9.04 -15.38 -6.00
N ARG A 326 9.26 -15.14 -4.70
CA ARG A 326 9.70 -13.86 -4.16
C ARG A 326 11.06 -13.44 -4.72
N ALA A 327 12.01 -14.37 -4.84
CA ALA A 327 13.31 -14.10 -5.46
C ALA A 327 13.15 -13.61 -6.91
N LYS A 328 12.32 -14.27 -7.73
CA LYS A 328 12.01 -13.83 -9.09
C LYS A 328 11.35 -12.45 -9.14
N ALA A 329 10.43 -12.17 -8.20
CA ALA A 329 9.83 -10.84 -8.11
C ALA A 329 10.87 -9.75 -7.79
N PHE A 330 11.87 -10.06 -6.96
CA PHE A 330 12.99 -9.16 -6.70
C PHE A 330 13.91 -9.00 -7.91
N GLU A 331 14.19 -10.06 -8.68
CA GLU A 331 14.97 -9.95 -9.93
C GLU A 331 14.29 -9.01 -10.94
N GLU A 332 12.97 -9.11 -11.10
CA GLU A 332 12.20 -8.24 -12.00
C GLU A 332 12.15 -6.78 -11.50
N LEU A 333 12.00 -6.59 -10.18
CA LEU A 333 12.11 -5.27 -9.55
C LEU A 333 13.50 -4.66 -9.82
N ASP A 334 14.56 -5.41 -9.57
CA ASP A 334 15.95 -4.97 -9.68
C ASP A 334 16.29 -4.58 -11.11
N SER A 335 15.91 -5.41 -12.08
CA SER A 335 16.06 -5.12 -13.51
C SER A 335 15.37 -3.81 -13.90
N TRP A 336 14.18 -3.56 -13.38
CA TRP A 336 13.46 -2.31 -13.62
C TRP A 336 14.10 -1.11 -12.91
N LEU A 337 14.63 -1.28 -11.70
CA LEU A 337 15.35 -0.21 -10.98
C LEU A 337 16.62 0.19 -11.73
N ASP A 338 17.37 -0.77 -12.26
CA ASP A 338 18.57 -0.51 -13.07
C ASP A 338 18.20 0.27 -14.35
N TRP A 339 17.11 -0.15 -15.02
CA TRP A 339 16.56 0.59 -16.15
C TRP A 339 16.14 2.02 -15.76
N LEU A 340 15.46 2.19 -14.64
CA LEU A 340 14.98 3.50 -14.17
C LEU A 340 16.15 4.44 -13.88
N ALA A 341 17.21 3.94 -13.22
CA ALA A 341 18.42 4.70 -12.94
C ALA A 341 19.07 5.20 -14.24
N GLU A 342 19.18 4.34 -15.25
CA GLU A 342 19.71 4.71 -16.56
C GLU A 342 18.81 5.68 -17.34
N TYR A 343 17.49 5.47 -17.29
CA TYR A 343 16.50 6.37 -17.89
C TYR A 343 16.65 7.79 -17.33
N ARG A 344 16.79 7.93 -16.01
CA ARG A 344 16.97 9.23 -15.34
C ARG A 344 18.29 9.91 -15.70
N ARG A 345 19.39 9.15 -15.84
CA ARG A 345 20.67 9.70 -16.30
C ARG A 345 20.60 10.26 -17.72
N LYS A 346 19.82 9.62 -18.60
CA LYS A 346 19.67 10.01 -20.01
C LYS A 346 18.62 11.09 -20.28
N SER A 347 17.73 11.36 -19.32
CA SER A 347 16.68 12.37 -19.46
C SER A 347 16.72 13.35 -18.28
N PRO A 348 17.68 14.31 -18.26
CA PRO A 348 17.88 15.23 -17.13
C PRO A 348 16.67 16.13 -16.85
N GLU A 349 15.87 16.45 -17.88
CA GLU A 349 14.60 17.19 -17.73
C GLU A 349 13.52 16.39 -16.99
N ALA A 350 13.69 15.06 -16.86
CA ALA A 350 12.86 14.20 -16.01
C ALA A 350 13.42 14.04 -14.58
N GLY A 351 14.37 14.88 -14.17
CA GLY A 351 14.97 14.90 -12.84
C GLY A 351 15.15 16.27 -12.21
N ALA A 352 14.58 17.33 -12.80
CA ALA A 352 14.64 18.71 -12.32
C ALA A 352 13.29 19.19 -11.78
#